data_AF-A0A521G4K0-F1
#
_entry.id   AF-A0A521G4K0-F1
#
_cell.length_a   1.000
_cell.length_b   1.000
_cell.length_c   1.000
_cell.angle_alpha   90.00
_cell.angle_beta   90.00
_cell.angle_gamma   90.00
#
_symmetry.space_group_name_H-M   'P 1'
#
loop_
_entity.id
_entity.type
_entity.pdbx_description
1 polymer ?
#
loop_
_entity_poly.entity_id
_entity_poly.type
_entity_poly.pdbx_seq_one_letter_code
_entity_poly.pdbx_strand_id
1 'polypeptide(L)'
;MSNYMRAGVFYGLFVLLAGGVMLQNEATAEEGKSDAAPAQDKAGAASVECYESIKDSTNLTKVENANPKFGYPNVKCSPTTGAVLWYGDPYTDTVPMGEMPKFGDETDGDFAQAVIRSRTKHFKTTMQCSGCHPGTAQAAAPPNEPRQLQMHQDIISDASKLQHGRGAIWCLDCHNAANRDTLVDRRKNEVSFDESYKLCGSCHGDTYSKWRIGLHGKRTGEWKVGGKKRWWTCTECHNPHTIQEHRFNPVKPEPPPALPRGMSSSETSSKHE
;
A
#
# COMPACT_ATOMS: atom_id res chain seq x y z
N MET A 1 59.99 25.57 -27.09
CA MET A 1 60.55 25.96 -25.79
C MET A 1 59.53 25.64 -24.70
N SER A 2 60.00 24.84 -23.74
CA SER A 2 59.49 24.50 -22.41
C SER A 2 58.12 23.83 -22.19
N ASN A 3 58.24 22.62 -21.65
CA ASN A 3 57.32 21.77 -20.91
C ASN A 3 57.04 22.28 -19.47
N TYR A 4 56.23 21.49 -18.73
CA TYR A 4 56.20 21.26 -17.26
C TYR A 4 55.33 22.23 -16.42
N MET A 5 54.62 21.86 -15.34
CA MET A 5 54.38 20.61 -14.59
C MET A 5 53.23 20.87 -13.59
N ARG A 6 52.61 19.79 -13.08
CA ARG A 6 51.80 19.78 -11.84
C ARG A 6 52.67 20.02 -10.59
N ALA A 7 52.10 20.60 -9.53
CA ALA A 7 52.35 20.21 -8.12
C ALA A 7 51.32 20.88 -7.19
N GLY A 8 50.90 20.17 -6.14
CA GLY A 8 50.04 20.69 -5.08
C GLY A 8 50.80 20.89 -3.75
N VAL A 9 50.00 20.97 -2.68
CA VAL A 9 50.27 20.60 -1.27
C VAL A 9 50.47 21.73 -0.23
N PHE A 10 49.45 21.84 0.64
CA PHE A 10 49.39 21.97 2.12
C PHE A 10 49.75 23.25 2.92
N TYR A 11 48.75 23.58 3.78
CA TYR A 11 48.73 24.05 5.18
C TYR A 11 49.34 25.40 5.60
N GLY A 12 48.50 26.18 6.30
CA GLY A 12 48.91 27.35 7.09
C GLY A 12 47.74 27.91 7.91
N LEU A 13 47.60 27.39 9.13
CA LEU A 13 46.72 27.89 10.20
C LEU A 13 47.22 29.29 10.65
N PHE A 14 46.35 30.31 10.67
CA PHE A 14 46.59 31.52 11.46
C PHE A 14 45.29 32.05 12.08
N VAL A 15 45.29 32.03 13.40
CA VAL A 15 44.30 32.59 14.32
C VAL A 15 44.48 34.11 14.36
N LEU A 16 43.39 34.87 14.20
CA LEU A 16 43.32 36.27 14.61
C LEU A 16 42.02 36.52 15.36
N LEU A 17 42.19 36.70 16.68
CA LEU A 17 41.21 37.19 17.64
C LEU A 17 40.97 38.69 17.42
N ALA A 18 39.71 39.09 17.30
CA ALA A 18 39.27 40.44 17.64
C ALA A 18 37.84 40.38 18.18
N GLY A 19 37.70 40.77 19.45
CA GLY A 19 36.47 40.68 20.22
C GLY A 19 35.45 41.78 19.95
N GLY A 20 34.20 41.45 20.23
CA GLY A 20 33.07 42.36 20.40
C GLY A 20 32.15 41.79 21.48
N VAL A 21 31.82 42.62 22.46
CA VAL A 21 31.25 42.30 23.78
C VAL A 21 29.74 42.61 23.83
N MET A 22 29.05 41.95 24.78
CA MET A 22 27.69 42.22 25.33
C MET A 22 26.48 41.76 24.48
N LEU A 23 25.44 41.05 24.95
CA LEU A 23 24.88 40.81 26.30
C LEU A 23 24.23 39.40 26.39
N GLN A 24 24.42 38.71 27.51
CA GLN A 24 23.62 37.56 27.94
C GLN A 24 22.48 38.05 28.84
N ASN A 25 21.28 37.52 28.64
CA ASN A 25 20.18 37.61 29.61
C ASN A 25 19.78 36.18 29.95
N GLU A 26 20.14 35.74 31.16
CA GLU A 26 19.76 34.45 31.73
C GLU A 26 18.42 34.62 32.46
N ALA A 27 17.43 33.81 32.08
CA ALA A 27 16.23 33.60 32.87
C ALA A 27 16.17 32.10 33.20
N THR A 28 16.46 31.80 34.46
CA THR A 28 16.29 30.51 35.10
C THR A 28 14.78 30.22 35.27
N ALA A 29 14.34 29.03 34.89
CA ALA A 29 13.03 28.50 35.23
C ALA A 29 13.22 27.21 36.04
N GLU A 30 12.77 27.25 37.29
CA GLU A 30 12.84 26.19 38.29
C GLU A 30 11.99 24.95 37.92
N GLU A 31 12.52 23.79 38.25
CA GLU A 31 11.82 22.50 38.25
C GLU A 31 10.73 22.47 39.33
N GLY A 32 9.47 22.55 38.89
CA GLY A 32 8.30 22.22 39.72
C GLY A 32 7.93 20.75 39.61
N LYS A 33 8.23 19.96 40.65
CA LYS A 33 7.66 18.63 40.88
C LYS A 33 6.13 18.72 40.94
N SER A 34 5.46 18.01 40.03
CA SER A 34 4.02 17.78 40.04
C SER A 34 3.77 16.29 40.27
N ASP A 35 3.48 15.93 41.52
CA ASP A 35 2.95 14.62 41.90
C ASP A 35 1.53 14.46 41.34
N ALA A 36 1.41 13.81 40.18
CA ALA A 36 0.15 13.29 39.67
C ALA A 36 0.31 11.78 39.41
N ALA A 37 -0.39 10.98 40.20
CA ALA A 37 -0.48 9.54 40.03
C ALA A 37 -0.90 9.20 38.58
N PRO A 38 -0.31 8.18 37.95
CA PRO A 38 -0.65 7.81 36.58
C PRO A 38 -2.10 7.32 36.55
N ALA A 39 -2.93 8.05 35.79
CA ALA A 39 -4.23 7.56 35.38
C ALA A 39 -3.99 6.23 34.64
N GLN A 40 -4.54 5.15 35.21
CA GLN A 40 -4.48 3.83 34.59
C GLN A 40 -5.18 3.92 33.23
N ASP A 41 -4.38 3.83 32.17
CA ASP A 41 -4.86 3.59 30.82
C ASP A 41 -5.74 2.34 30.87
N LYS A 42 -7.04 2.55 30.66
CA LYS A 42 -7.97 1.45 30.43
C LYS A 42 -7.41 0.68 29.24
N ALA A 43 -7.03 -0.58 29.48
CA ALA A 43 -6.63 -1.54 28.46
C ALA A 43 -7.53 -1.38 27.24
N GLY A 44 -6.93 -0.88 26.15
CA GLY A 44 -7.64 -0.60 24.91
C GLY A 44 -8.37 -1.86 24.45
N ALA A 45 -9.68 -1.75 24.28
CA ALA A 45 -10.45 -2.78 23.60
C ALA A 45 -9.75 -3.07 22.26
N ALA A 46 -9.42 -4.34 22.02
CA ALA A 46 -8.77 -4.77 20.79
C ALA A 46 -9.54 -4.18 19.60
N SER A 47 -8.85 -3.41 18.76
CA SER A 47 -9.44 -2.84 17.56
C SER A 47 -9.95 -3.99 16.70
N VAL A 48 -11.26 -4.00 16.40
CA VAL A 48 -11.82 -5.02 15.51
C VAL A 48 -11.26 -4.81 14.11
N GLU A 49 -10.43 -5.75 13.65
CA GLU A 49 -9.91 -5.75 12.29
C GLU A 49 -10.89 -6.47 11.35
N CYS A 50 -11.45 -5.75 10.39
CA CYS A 50 -12.09 -6.36 9.22
C CYS A 50 -11.03 -6.61 8.13
N TYR A 51 -11.38 -7.33 7.06
CA TYR A 51 -10.63 -7.28 5.79
C TYR A 51 -11.56 -7.09 4.59
N GLU A 52 -11.06 -6.52 3.49
CA GLU A 52 -11.90 -6.23 2.33
C GLU A 52 -11.88 -7.28 1.25
N SER A 53 -10.74 -7.91 0.99
CA SER A 53 -10.55 -8.78 -0.17
C SER A 53 -9.60 -9.94 0.11
N ILE A 54 -8.45 -9.65 0.73
CA ILE A 54 -7.49 -10.66 1.18
C ILE A 54 -7.31 -10.50 2.69
N LYS A 55 -7.66 -11.54 3.44
CA LYS A 55 -7.41 -11.61 4.88
C LYS A 55 -5.91 -11.43 5.15
N ASP A 56 -5.57 -10.66 6.18
CA ASP A 56 -4.19 -10.35 6.61
C ASP A 56 -3.39 -9.42 5.67
N SER A 57 -3.92 -9.10 4.48
CA SER A 57 -3.28 -8.16 3.53
C SER A 57 -4.10 -6.89 3.27
N THR A 58 -5.43 -6.96 3.42
CA THR A 58 -6.35 -5.83 3.22
C THR A 58 -7.13 -5.52 4.50
N ASN A 59 -6.43 -5.62 5.64
CA ASN A 59 -7.02 -5.42 6.94
C ASN A 59 -7.42 -3.96 7.16
N LEU A 60 -8.43 -3.79 8.01
CA LEU A 60 -9.11 -2.56 8.27
C LEU A 60 -9.41 -2.42 9.73
N THR A 61 -8.91 -1.35 10.32
CA THR A 61 -9.32 -0.95 11.66
C THR A 61 -10.73 -0.38 11.61
N LYS A 62 -11.65 -0.97 12.38
CA LYS A 62 -12.96 -0.38 12.62
C LYS A 62 -12.80 0.91 13.42
N VAL A 63 -13.34 2.00 12.88
CA VAL A 63 -13.40 3.32 13.51
C VAL A 63 -14.87 3.63 13.78
N GLU A 64 -15.22 3.74 15.06
CA GLU A 64 -16.58 4.10 15.47
C GLU A 64 -16.88 5.56 15.11
N ASN A 65 -18.14 5.88 14.81
CA ASN A 65 -18.61 7.23 14.46
C ASN A 65 -17.84 7.92 13.31
N ALA A 66 -17.22 7.16 12.40
CA ALA A 66 -16.55 7.71 11.22
C ALA A 66 -17.48 8.54 10.31
N ASN A 67 -18.80 8.29 10.37
CA ASN A 67 -19.82 9.16 9.80
C ASN A 67 -20.64 9.82 10.93
N PRO A 68 -20.24 11.03 11.39
CA PRO A 68 -20.88 11.68 12.53
C PRO A 68 -22.35 12.02 12.31
N LYS A 69 -22.75 12.25 11.04
CA LYS A 69 -24.13 12.59 10.69
C LYS A 69 -25.12 11.48 11.06
N PHE A 70 -24.68 10.23 10.98
CA PHE A 70 -25.52 9.06 11.23
C PHE A 70 -25.04 8.18 12.40
N GLY A 71 -23.93 8.56 13.06
CA GLY A 71 -23.31 7.76 14.12
C GLY A 71 -22.85 6.38 13.64
N TYR A 72 -22.44 6.27 12.38
CA TYR A 72 -22.04 4.98 11.81
C TYR A 72 -20.53 4.78 11.85
N PRO A 73 -20.06 3.53 12.07
CA PRO A 73 -18.65 3.19 11.90
C PRO A 73 -18.25 3.27 10.44
N ASN A 74 -16.94 3.33 10.17
CA ASN A 74 -16.41 3.29 8.80
C ASN A 74 -16.80 1.99 8.08
N VAL A 75 -16.79 0.86 8.81
CA VAL A 75 -17.13 -0.47 8.29
C VAL A 75 -17.87 -1.33 9.31
N LYS A 76 -18.62 -2.30 8.81
CA LYS A 76 -19.17 -3.42 9.58
C LYS A 76 -18.61 -4.72 9.00
N CYS A 77 -17.93 -5.51 9.83
CA CYS A 77 -17.42 -6.82 9.43
C CYS A 77 -18.49 -7.91 9.60
N SER A 78 -18.36 -8.97 8.83
CA SER A 78 -19.07 -10.22 9.05
C SER A 78 -18.59 -10.88 10.34
N PRO A 79 -19.51 -11.34 11.22
CA PRO A 79 -19.13 -12.19 12.35
C PRO A 79 -18.67 -13.59 11.91
N THR A 80 -19.04 -14.03 10.71
CA THR A 80 -18.73 -15.38 10.19
C THR A 80 -17.36 -15.46 9.55
N THR A 81 -17.00 -14.43 8.80
CA THR A 81 -15.82 -14.43 7.92
C THR A 81 -14.79 -13.39 8.31
N GLY A 82 -15.17 -12.32 9.02
CA GLY A 82 -14.34 -11.13 9.24
C GLY A 82 -14.26 -10.18 8.04
N ALA A 83 -14.89 -10.53 6.91
CA ALA A 83 -14.89 -9.67 5.72
C ALA A 83 -15.78 -8.44 5.92
N VAL A 84 -15.47 -7.33 5.26
CA VAL A 84 -16.34 -6.15 5.25
C VAL A 84 -17.64 -6.46 4.51
N LEU A 85 -18.77 -6.34 5.21
CA LEU A 85 -20.12 -6.48 4.62
C LEU A 85 -20.74 -5.14 4.25
N TRP A 86 -20.31 -4.06 4.91
CA TRP A 86 -20.89 -2.74 4.72
C TRP A 86 -19.89 -1.63 5.04
N TYR A 87 -20.00 -0.54 4.29
CA TYR A 87 -19.20 0.67 4.45
C TYR A 87 -20.08 1.84 4.88
N GLY A 88 -19.75 2.48 5.99
CA GLY A 88 -20.32 3.77 6.40
C GLY A 88 -19.52 4.95 5.91
N ASP A 89 -18.19 4.77 5.79
CA ASP A 89 -17.30 5.63 5.04
C ASP A 89 -16.31 4.76 4.23
N PRO A 90 -16.52 4.60 2.91
CA PRO A 90 -15.61 3.83 2.08
C PRO A 90 -14.26 4.53 1.83
N TYR A 91 -14.13 5.81 2.20
CA TYR A 91 -12.94 6.61 1.90
C TYR A 91 -11.95 6.68 3.07
N THR A 92 -12.24 6.02 4.19
CA THR A 92 -11.32 5.96 5.33
C THR A 92 -9.96 5.40 4.90
N ASP A 93 -8.89 6.12 5.28
CA ASP A 93 -7.48 5.86 4.95
C ASP A 93 -7.18 5.68 3.45
N THR A 94 -7.94 6.39 2.61
CA THR A 94 -7.64 6.48 1.17
C THR A 94 -6.72 7.65 0.86
N VAL A 95 -5.94 7.52 -0.22
CA VAL A 95 -5.09 8.55 -0.81
C VAL A 95 -5.53 8.82 -2.26
N PRO A 96 -5.26 10.00 -2.84
CA PRO A 96 -5.52 10.22 -4.26
C PRO A 96 -4.86 9.15 -5.12
N MET A 97 -5.54 8.69 -6.18
CA MET A 97 -5.05 7.59 -7.01
C MET A 97 -3.74 7.94 -7.74
N GLY A 98 -3.46 9.21 -7.98
CA GLY A 98 -2.33 9.69 -8.77
C GLY A 98 -2.71 9.96 -10.22
N GLU A 99 -1.73 10.40 -11.02
CA GLU A 99 -1.97 10.75 -12.42
C GLU A 99 -2.24 9.51 -13.28
N MET A 100 -3.22 9.63 -14.17
CA MET A 100 -3.65 8.58 -15.09
C MET A 100 -3.56 9.06 -16.54
N PRO A 101 -3.09 8.22 -17.48
CA PRO A 101 -3.03 8.63 -18.88
C PRO A 101 -4.43 8.76 -19.47
N LYS A 102 -4.58 9.61 -20.48
CA LYS A 102 -5.78 9.69 -21.31
C LYS A 102 -5.73 8.62 -22.40
N PHE A 103 -6.82 7.87 -22.57
CA PHE A 103 -6.92 6.80 -23.58
C PHE A 103 -8.12 6.97 -24.53
N GLY A 104 -8.85 8.08 -24.46
CA GLY A 104 -10.08 8.27 -25.24
C GLY A 104 -11.17 7.25 -24.90
N ASP A 105 -11.13 6.69 -23.69
CA ASP A 105 -12.15 5.83 -23.11
C ASP A 105 -13.26 6.66 -22.45
N GLU A 106 -14.28 5.99 -21.89
CA GLU A 106 -15.41 6.65 -21.21
C GLU A 106 -15.00 7.44 -19.97
N THR A 107 -13.77 7.25 -19.47
CA THR A 107 -13.24 8.08 -18.38
C THR A 107 -12.61 9.37 -18.90
N ASP A 108 -12.14 9.41 -20.16
CA ASP A 108 -11.28 10.46 -20.74
C ASP A 108 -10.13 10.92 -19.82
N GLY A 109 -9.68 10.04 -18.92
CA GLY A 109 -8.69 10.35 -17.90
C GLY A 109 -9.20 11.19 -16.72
N ASP A 110 -10.51 11.38 -16.54
CA ASP A 110 -11.09 12.02 -15.37
C ASP A 110 -11.06 11.10 -14.14
N PHE A 111 -9.90 11.12 -13.48
CA PHE A 111 -9.64 10.46 -12.21
C PHE A 111 -9.35 11.47 -11.09
N ALA A 112 -9.74 12.74 -11.27
CA ALA A 112 -9.36 13.81 -10.34
C ALA A 112 -9.86 13.58 -8.90
N GLN A 113 -11.01 12.90 -8.75
CA GLN A 113 -11.60 12.51 -7.46
C GLN A 113 -11.44 11.02 -7.15
N ALA A 114 -10.64 10.30 -7.94
CA ALA A 114 -10.36 8.89 -7.69
C ALA A 114 -9.39 8.74 -6.52
N VAL A 115 -9.75 7.86 -5.60
CA VAL A 115 -8.91 7.51 -4.45
C VAL A 115 -8.65 6.01 -4.41
N ILE A 116 -7.52 5.63 -3.86
CA ILE A 116 -7.09 4.24 -3.63
C ILE A 116 -6.70 4.09 -2.18
N ARG A 117 -6.44 2.86 -1.76
CA ARG A 117 -5.74 2.65 -0.50
C ARG A 117 -4.24 2.61 -0.69
N SER A 118 -3.55 3.26 0.24
CA SER A 118 -2.10 3.22 0.27
C SER A 118 -1.64 1.84 0.69
N ARG A 119 -0.85 1.17 -0.14
CA ARG A 119 -0.08 -0.01 0.25
C ARG A 119 1.14 0.39 1.07
N THR A 120 1.71 1.54 0.76
CA THR A 120 2.92 2.07 1.39
C THR A 120 2.73 2.30 2.89
N LYS A 121 1.59 2.84 3.30
CA LYS A 121 1.25 3.02 4.73
C LYS A 121 1.12 1.71 5.53
N HIS A 122 0.83 0.60 4.85
CA HIS A 122 0.68 -0.71 5.49
C HIS A 122 1.99 -1.51 5.56
N PHE A 123 3.08 -1.03 4.96
CA PHE A 123 4.40 -1.53 5.30
C PHE A 123 4.71 -1.09 6.73
N LYS A 124 4.81 -2.05 7.65
CA LYS A 124 5.10 -1.78 9.06
C LYS A 124 6.34 -0.88 9.12
N THR A 125 6.24 0.24 9.83
CA THR A 125 7.24 1.32 9.94
C THR A 125 8.65 0.82 10.34
N THR A 126 8.75 -0.39 10.88
CA THR A 126 10.00 -1.01 11.33
C THR A 126 10.75 -1.80 10.25
N MET A 127 10.17 -2.08 9.08
CA MET A 127 10.75 -2.95 8.04
C MET A 127 10.54 -2.42 6.62
N GLN A 128 10.86 -1.15 6.37
CA GLN A 128 11.01 -0.66 5.00
C GLN A 128 12.10 -1.46 4.29
N CYS A 129 11.95 -1.71 3.00
CA CYS A 129 12.87 -2.55 2.24
C CYS A 129 14.28 -1.97 2.28
N SER A 130 14.39 -0.64 2.28
CA SER A 130 15.65 0.11 2.47
C SER A 130 16.37 -0.18 3.78
N GLY A 131 15.67 -0.62 4.83
CA GLY A 131 16.27 -1.00 6.11
C GLY A 131 17.23 -2.21 5.99
N CYS A 132 16.95 -3.13 5.06
CA CYS A 132 17.84 -4.25 4.74
C CYS A 132 18.54 -4.10 3.37
N HIS A 133 18.01 -3.28 2.48
CA HIS A 133 18.56 -2.97 1.17
C HIS A 133 18.94 -1.49 1.07
N PRO A 134 20.05 -1.07 1.73
CA PRO A 134 20.52 0.30 1.62
C PRO A 134 20.80 0.58 0.14
N GLY A 135 20.10 1.55 -0.45
CA GLY A 135 20.10 1.88 -1.88
C GLY A 135 21.42 2.46 -2.39
N THR A 136 22.56 2.04 -1.83
CA THR A 136 23.87 2.49 -2.27
C THR A 136 24.26 1.77 -3.55
N ALA A 137 24.65 2.57 -4.55
CA ALA A 137 25.26 2.13 -5.79
C ALA A 137 26.58 1.33 -5.62
N GLN A 138 26.97 1.01 -4.37
CA GLN A 138 28.22 0.30 -4.06
C GLN A 138 28.07 -1.23 -4.01
N ALA A 139 26.87 -1.77 -3.82
CA ALA A 139 26.61 -3.18 -4.12
C ALA A 139 26.00 -3.23 -5.52
N ALA A 140 26.71 -3.81 -6.50
CA ALA A 140 26.13 -4.05 -7.82
C ALA A 140 24.76 -4.72 -7.64
N ALA A 141 23.72 -4.14 -8.24
CA ALA A 141 22.39 -4.74 -8.20
C ALA A 141 22.52 -6.20 -8.65
N PRO A 142 21.99 -7.17 -7.88
CA PRO A 142 22.18 -8.55 -8.23
C PRO A 142 21.55 -8.82 -9.60
N PRO A 143 22.09 -9.79 -10.37
CA PRO A 143 21.54 -10.13 -11.67
C PRO A 143 20.04 -10.44 -11.55
N ASN A 144 19.29 -10.01 -12.56
CA ASN A 144 17.85 -10.24 -12.67
C ASN A 144 17.59 -11.66 -13.21
N GLU A 145 18.06 -12.64 -12.46
CA GLU A 145 18.02 -14.05 -12.82
C GLU A 145 17.41 -14.87 -11.67
N PRO A 146 16.55 -15.85 -12.00
CA PRO A 146 15.95 -16.74 -11.01
C PRO A 146 16.98 -17.47 -10.16
N ARG A 147 16.76 -17.47 -8.85
CA ARG A 147 17.63 -18.14 -7.87
C ARG A 147 16.91 -18.36 -6.55
N GLN A 148 17.44 -19.27 -5.73
CA GLN A 148 16.98 -19.40 -4.36
C GLN A 148 17.37 -18.19 -3.53
N LEU A 149 16.47 -17.72 -2.67
CA LEU A 149 16.71 -16.61 -1.76
C LEU A 149 16.85 -17.13 -0.33
N GLN A 150 17.87 -16.63 0.38
CA GLN A 150 18.06 -16.93 1.81
C GLN A 150 17.07 -16.15 2.70
N MET A 151 16.60 -14.99 2.20
CA MET A 151 15.60 -14.13 2.85
C MET A 151 14.31 -14.10 2.01
N HIS A 152 13.24 -13.51 2.55
CA HIS A 152 11.92 -13.39 1.90
C HIS A 152 11.16 -14.72 1.71
N GLN A 153 11.54 -15.78 2.45
CA GLN A 153 10.85 -17.08 2.41
C GLN A 153 9.43 -17.04 3.01
N ASP A 154 9.13 -16.00 3.79
CA ASP A 154 7.80 -15.69 4.31
C ASP A 154 6.84 -15.15 3.24
N ILE A 155 7.38 -14.61 2.14
CA ILE A 155 6.60 -14.09 1.01
C ILE A 155 6.42 -15.19 -0.05
N ILE A 156 7.50 -15.91 -0.37
CA ILE A 156 7.50 -17.02 -1.32
C ILE A 156 8.45 -18.11 -0.83
N SER A 157 7.92 -19.33 -0.65
CA SER A 157 8.67 -20.46 -0.08
C SER A 157 9.80 -20.95 -0.98
N ASP A 158 9.60 -20.92 -2.30
CA ASP A 158 10.60 -21.26 -3.31
C ASP A 158 10.64 -20.16 -4.36
N ALA A 159 11.47 -19.13 -4.13
CA ALA A 159 11.59 -17.99 -5.02
C ALA A 159 11.97 -18.42 -6.45
N SER A 160 12.82 -19.45 -6.62
CA SER A 160 13.24 -19.94 -7.94
C SER A 160 12.08 -20.45 -8.81
N LYS A 161 10.97 -20.80 -8.15
CA LYS A 161 9.74 -21.27 -8.79
C LYS A 161 8.64 -20.22 -8.79
N LEU A 162 8.97 -18.93 -8.70
CA LEU A 162 7.99 -17.85 -8.82
C LEU A 162 7.10 -18.05 -10.06
N GLN A 163 5.82 -18.37 -9.83
CA GLN A 163 4.86 -18.62 -10.89
C GLN A 163 4.22 -17.30 -11.34
N HIS A 164 5.01 -16.50 -12.05
CA HIS A 164 4.51 -15.33 -12.78
C HIS A 164 5.03 -15.36 -14.22
N GLY A 165 4.14 -15.09 -15.19
CA GLY A 165 4.52 -15.13 -16.61
C GLY A 165 5.00 -16.50 -17.09
N ARG A 166 4.57 -17.60 -16.43
CA ARG A 166 5.07 -18.97 -16.69
C ARG A 166 6.57 -19.12 -16.39
N GLY A 167 7.04 -18.47 -15.32
CA GLY A 167 8.45 -18.48 -14.89
C GLY A 167 9.34 -17.51 -15.67
N ALA A 168 8.78 -16.70 -16.57
CA ALA A 168 9.54 -15.72 -17.34
C ALA A 168 9.79 -14.41 -16.59
N ILE A 169 9.16 -14.22 -15.43
CA ILE A 169 9.24 -12.98 -14.63
C ILE A 169 9.96 -13.28 -13.32
N TRP A 170 10.93 -12.43 -13.00
CA TRP A 170 11.71 -12.43 -11.78
C TRP A 170 11.38 -11.22 -10.89
N CYS A 171 11.88 -11.22 -9.65
CA CYS A 171 11.56 -10.20 -8.66
C CYS A 171 11.87 -8.78 -9.15
N LEU A 172 13.00 -8.58 -9.85
CA LEU A 172 13.45 -7.24 -10.29
C LEU A 172 12.86 -6.81 -11.65
N ASP A 173 11.93 -7.60 -12.21
CA ASP A 173 11.07 -7.14 -13.29
C ASP A 173 9.92 -6.26 -12.78
N CYS A 174 9.59 -6.38 -11.50
CA CYS A 174 8.55 -5.61 -10.82
C CYS A 174 9.13 -4.69 -9.74
N HIS A 175 10.08 -5.16 -8.95
CA HIS A 175 10.72 -4.39 -7.89
C HIS A 175 11.93 -3.62 -8.39
N ASN A 176 12.06 -2.36 -7.99
CA ASN A 176 13.16 -1.53 -8.44
C ASN A 176 14.49 -1.97 -7.80
N ALA A 177 15.47 -2.28 -8.66
CA ALA A 177 16.78 -2.79 -8.28
C ALA A 177 17.71 -1.75 -7.64
N ALA A 178 17.44 -0.45 -7.81
CA ALA A 178 18.16 0.64 -7.15
C ALA A 178 17.46 1.12 -5.88
N ASN A 179 16.12 1.13 -5.88
CA ASN A 179 15.30 1.61 -4.77
C ASN A 179 14.27 0.53 -4.40
N ARG A 180 14.50 -0.28 -3.35
CA ARG A 180 13.56 -1.37 -3.01
C ARG A 180 12.23 -0.90 -2.43
N ASP A 181 12.14 0.38 -2.04
CA ASP A 181 10.88 0.96 -1.58
C ASP A 181 9.96 1.37 -2.75
N THR A 182 10.36 1.06 -3.99
CA THR A 182 9.56 1.31 -5.19
C THR A 182 9.53 0.12 -6.14
N LEU A 183 8.58 0.20 -7.07
CA LEU A 183 8.43 -0.70 -8.20
C LEU A 183 9.07 -0.09 -9.44
N VAL A 184 9.27 -0.89 -10.48
CA VAL A 184 9.82 -0.46 -11.77
C VAL A 184 8.97 -1.00 -12.91
N ASP A 185 8.56 -0.13 -13.84
CA ASP A 185 7.82 -0.57 -15.02
C ASP A 185 8.74 -1.11 -16.14
N ARG A 186 8.15 -1.60 -17.24
CA ARG A 186 8.90 -2.09 -18.41
C ARG A 186 9.74 -1.03 -19.13
N ARG A 187 9.47 0.26 -18.91
CA ARG A 187 10.23 1.39 -19.44
C ARG A 187 11.28 1.90 -18.45
N LYS A 188 11.46 1.19 -17.32
CA LYS A 188 12.37 1.54 -16.22
C LYS A 188 11.98 2.81 -15.46
N ASN A 189 10.72 3.23 -15.54
CA ASN A 189 10.21 4.29 -14.69
C ASN A 189 9.96 3.75 -13.28
N GLU A 190 10.25 4.57 -12.28
CA GLU A 190 9.91 4.28 -10.89
C GLU A 190 8.39 4.39 -10.69
N VAL A 191 7.82 3.44 -9.94
CA VAL A 191 6.39 3.36 -9.65
C VAL A 191 6.20 3.15 -8.15
N SER A 192 5.28 3.91 -7.53
CA SER A 192 4.93 3.71 -6.12
C SER A 192 4.22 2.36 -5.91
N PHE A 193 4.38 1.74 -4.74
CA PHE A 193 3.61 0.55 -4.37
C PHE A 193 2.09 0.80 -4.36
N ASP A 194 1.67 2.04 -4.11
CA ASP A 194 0.27 2.44 -4.18
C ASP A 194 -0.25 2.39 -5.62
N GLU A 195 0.62 2.64 -6.59
CA GLU A 195 0.28 2.73 -8.01
C GLU A 195 0.58 1.43 -8.76
N SER A 196 0.50 0.28 -8.09
CA SER A 196 0.74 -1.05 -8.67
C SER A 196 -0.01 -1.29 -9.99
N TYR A 197 -1.17 -0.68 -10.19
CA TYR A 197 -1.93 -0.74 -11.43
C TYR A 197 -1.16 -0.19 -12.65
N LYS A 198 -0.26 0.80 -12.48
CA LYS A 198 0.61 1.30 -13.56
C LYS A 198 1.62 0.24 -13.98
N LEU A 199 2.24 -0.43 -13.00
CA LEU A 199 3.15 -1.54 -13.24
C LEU A 199 2.42 -2.69 -13.95
N CYS A 200 1.31 -3.16 -13.39
CA CYS A 200 0.56 -4.28 -13.94
C CYS A 200 0.09 -3.98 -15.37
N GLY A 201 -0.37 -2.75 -15.63
CA GLY A 201 -0.81 -2.30 -16.95
C GLY A 201 0.30 -2.25 -18.00
N SER A 202 1.59 -2.21 -17.61
CA SER A 202 2.71 -2.26 -18.56
C SER A 202 2.84 -3.60 -19.31
N CYS A 203 2.21 -4.66 -18.79
CA CYS A 203 2.12 -5.99 -19.39
C CYS A 203 0.66 -6.41 -19.65
N HIS A 204 -0.26 -6.13 -18.73
CA HIS A 204 -1.66 -6.57 -18.76
C HIS A 204 -2.61 -5.48 -19.28
N GLY A 205 -2.38 -5.03 -20.52
CA GLY A 205 -3.10 -3.89 -21.12
C GLY A 205 -4.63 -4.05 -21.15
N ASP A 206 -5.15 -5.19 -21.61
CA ASP A 206 -6.61 -5.44 -21.68
C ASP A 206 -7.28 -5.36 -20.30
N THR A 207 -6.69 -6.04 -19.30
CA THR A 207 -7.18 -5.99 -17.92
C THR A 207 -7.09 -4.58 -17.35
N TYR A 208 -5.99 -3.86 -17.62
CA TYR A 208 -5.81 -2.48 -17.16
C TYR A 208 -6.85 -1.53 -17.78
N SER A 209 -7.12 -1.62 -19.08
CA SER A 209 -8.16 -0.84 -19.74
C SER A 209 -9.54 -1.12 -19.15
N LYS A 210 -9.91 -2.39 -18.93
CA LYS A 210 -11.18 -2.77 -18.29
C LYS A 210 -11.25 -2.33 -16.83
N TRP A 211 -10.13 -2.40 -16.11
CA TRP A 211 -10.03 -1.91 -14.74
C TRP A 211 -10.30 -0.41 -14.72
N ARG A 212 -9.64 0.41 -15.55
CA ARG A 212 -9.84 1.87 -15.60
C ARG A 212 -11.29 2.32 -15.74
N ILE A 213 -12.10 1.62 -16.54
CA ILE A 213 -13.52 1.94 -16.75
C ILE A 213 -14.46 1.22 -15.76
N GLY A 214 -13.89 0.40 -14.87
CA GLY A 214 -14.62 -0.27 -13.79
C GLY A 214 -15.36 -1.53 -14.22
N LEU A 215 -15.01 -2.12 -15.36
CA LEU A 215 -15.45 -3.46 -15.79
C LEU A 215 -14.65 -4.59 -15.13
N HIS A 216 -13.45 -4.28 -14.63
CA HIS A 216 -12.63 -5.22 -13.86
C HIS A 216 -12.26 -4.65 -12.49
N GLY A 217 -12.21 -5.51 -11.48
CA GLY A 217 -11.97 -5.13 -10.09
C GLY A 217 -13.24 -4.62 -9.40
N LYS A 218 -13.05 -3.81 -8.36
CA LYS A 218 -14.12 -3.25 -7.53
C LYS A 218 -13.96 -1.73 -7.48
N ARG A 219 -15.10 -1.03 -7.49
CA ARG A 219 -15.19 0.42 -7.25
C ARG A 219 -16.40 0.72 -6.38
N THR A 220 -16.29 1.74 -5.54
CA THR A 220 -17.42 2.26 -4.74
C THR A 220 -17.37 3.78 -4.71
N GLY A 221 -18.48 4.40 -4.31
CA GLY A 221 -18.62 5.85 -4.25
C GLY A 221 -19.67 6.37 -5.21
N GLU A 222 -19.48 7.59 -5.69
CA GLU A 222 -20.46 8.29 -6.51
C GLU A 222 -20.57 7.70 -7.91
N TRP A 223 -21.79 7.63 -8.43
CA TRP A 223 -22.04 7.22 -9.82
C TRP A 223 -21.76 8.33 -10.84
N LYS A 224 -21.81 9.59 -10.40
CA LYS A 224 -21.62 10.77 -11.24
C LYS A 224 -20.20 10.79 -11.84
N VAL A 225 -20.08 11.16 -13.12
CA VAL A 225 -18.78 11.50 -13.74
C VAL A 225 -18.13 12.63 -12.95
N GLY A 226 -16.82 12.53 -12.70
CA GLY A 226 -16.08 13.44 -11.81
C GLY A 226 -16.42 13.33 -10.31
N GLY A 227 -17.37 12.49 -9.91
CA GLY A 227 -17.68 12.21 -8.50
C GLY A 227 -16.60 11.38 -7.82
N LYS A 228 -16.46 11.53 -6.50
CA LYS A 228 -15.46 10.79 -5.69
C LYS A 228 -15.72 9.29 -5.73
N LYS A 229 -14.70 8.50 -6.06
CA LYS A 229 -14.77 7.05 -6.17
C LYS A 229 -13.53 6.41 -5.57
N ARG A 230 -13.71 5.35 -4.78
CA ARG A 230 -12.61 4.49 -4.34
C ARG A 230 -12.43 3.35 -5.34
N TRP A 231 -11.21 3.22 -5.82
CA TRP A 231 -10.75 2.12 -6.65
C TRP A 231 -10.01 1.09 -5.81
N TRP A 232 -10.27 -0.19 -6.06
CA TRP A 232 -9.41 -1.25 -5.57
C TRP A 232 -8.28 -1.46 -6.57
N THR A 233 -7.05 -1.39 -6.10
CA THR A 233 -5.85 -1.67 -6.88
C THR A 233 -5.71 -3.17 -7.13
N CYS A 234 -4.91 -3.55 -8.12
CA CYS A 234 -4.72 -4.95 -8.51
C CYS A 234 -4.31 -5.83 -7.31
N THR A 235 -3.42 -5.32 -6.46
CA THR A 235 -2.88 -6.05 -5.32
C THR A 235 -3.87 -6.21 -4.16
N GLU A 236 -5.01 -5.52 -4.16
CA GLU A 236 -6.05 -5.71 -3.16
C GLU A 236 -6.82 -7.02 -3.37
N CYS A 237 -6.88 -7.52 -4.61
CA CYS A 237 -7.55 -8.79 -4.91
C CYS A 237 -6.57 -9.90 -5.33
N HIS A 238 -5.44 -9.54 -5.91
CA HIS A 238 -4.45 -10.46 -6.46
C HIS A 238 -3.14 -10.41 -5.68
N ASN A 239 -2.64 -11.57 -5.24
CA ASN A 239 -1.28 -11.66 -4.74
C ASN A 239 -0.32 -11.87 -5.93
N PRO A 240 0.54 -10.90 -6.28
CA PRO A 240 1.40 -10.99 -7.47
C PRO A 240 2.41 -12.15 -7.38
N HIS A 241 2.75 -12.61 -6.17
CA HIS A 241 3.69 -13.69 -5.93
C HIS A 241 3.08 -15.09 -6.11
N THR A 242 1.74 -15.22 -6.11
CA THR A 242 1.04 -16.50 -6.21
C THR A 242 -0.07 -16.51 -7.26
N ILE A 243 -0.19 -15.44 -8.08
CA ILE A 243 -1.33 -15.19 -8.96
C ILE A 243 -1.66 -16.31 -9.96
N GLN A 244 -0.66 -17.07 -10.39
CA GLN A 244 -0.88 -18.19 -11.32
C GLN A 244 -1.37 -19.46 -10.61
N GLU A 245 -0.98 -19.67 -9.35
CA GLU A 245 -1.44 -20.79 -8.51
C GLU A 245 -2.82 -20.49 -7.93
N HIS A 246 -3.00 -19.28 -7.44
CA HIS A 246 -4.21 -18.79 -6.80
C HIS A 246 -4.63 -17.46 -7.43
N ARG A 247 -5.44 -17.54 -8.49
CA ARG A 247 -5.98 -16.35 -9.16
C ARG A 247 -6.70 -15.44 -8.18
N PHE A 248 -7.45 -16.04 -7.25
CA PHE A 248 -8.09 -15.39 -6.12
C PHE A 248 -7.93 -16.26 -4.88
N ASN A 249 -7.79 -15.61 -3.72
CA ASN A 249 -7.85 -16.33 -2.46
C ASN A 249 -9.31 -16.78 -2.20
N PRO A 250 -9.55 -18.05 -1.83
CA PRO A 250 -10.89 -18.52 -1.54
C PRO A 250 -11.54 -17.67 -0.45
N VAL A 251 -12.71 -17.11 -0.75
CA VAL A 251 -13.52 -16.38 0.23
C VAL A 251 -14.55 -17.35 0.80
N LYS A 252 -14.58 -17.48 2.12
CA LYS A 252 -15.63 -18.25 2.80
C LYS A 252 -16.98 -17.55 2.54
N PRO A 253 -18.02 -18.25 2.04
CA PRO A 253 -19.30 -17.63 1.80
C PRO A 253 -19.96 -17.20 3.12
N GLU A 254 -20.77 -16.13 3.05
CA GLU A 254 -21.67 -15.78 4.14
C GLU A 254 -22.80 -16.82 4.26
N PRO A 255 -23.45 -16.92 5.43
CA PRO A 255 -24.65 -17.72 5.58
C PRO A 255 -25.72 -17.31 4.54
N PRO A 256 -26.55 -18.26 4.08
CA PRO A 256 -27.61 -17.95 3.13
C PRO A 256 -28.55 -16.88 3.70
N PRO A 257 -29.12 -16.01 2.85
CA PRO A 257 -30.10 -15.03 3.29
C PRO A 257 -31.26 -15.69 4.05
N ALA A 258 -31.80 -14.97 5.03
CA ALA A 258 -33.02 -15.42 5.70
C ALA A 258 -34.15 -15.59 4.67
N LEU A 259 -34.90 -16.69 4.77
CA LEU A 259 -36.03 -16.94 3.88
C LEU A 259 -37.10 -15.86 4.06
N PRO A 260 -37.81 -15.47 2.99
CA PRO A 260 -38.99 -14.63 3.10
C PRO A 260 -39.99 -15.21 4.11
N ARG A 261 -40.70 -14.34 4.81
CA ARG A 261 -41.74 -14.77 5.76
C ARG A 261 -42.73 -15.72 5.07
N GLY A 262 -42.88 -16.92 5.62
CA GLY A 262 -43.81 -17.95 5.14
C GLY A 262 -43.21 -19.02 4.22
N MET A 263 -41.91 -18.94 3.86
CA MET A 263 -41.24 -20.02 3.12
C MET A 263 -40.47 -20.96 4.06
N SER A 264 -40.53 -22.26 3.76
CA SER A 264 -39.74 -23.30 4.45
C SER A 264 -38.53 -23.73 3.62
N SER A 265 -37.47 -24.22 4.28
CA SER A 265 -36.22 -24.61 3.61
C SER A 265 -36.35 -25.79 2.65
N SER A 266 -37.40 -26.60 2.75
CA SER A 266 -37.66 -27.73 1.85
C SER A 266 -38.19 -27.30 0.47
N GLU A 267 -38.68 -26.07 0.32
CA GLU A 267 -39.29 -25.60 -0.93
C GLU A 267 -38.28 -24.99 -1.91
N THR A 268 -37.07 -24.66 -1.43
CA THR A 268 -36.05 -23.95 -2.21
C THR A 268 -35.02 -24.90 -2.84
N SER A 269 -34.80 -26.09 -2.28
CA SER A 269 -33.81 -27.06 -2.78
C SER A 269 -34.24 -27.82 -4.05
N SER A 270 -35.51 -27.75 -4.45
CA SER A 270 -36.07 -28.49 -5.58
C SER A 270 -36.17 -27.71 -6.90
N LYS A 271 -35.73 -26.44 -6.93
CA LYS A 271 -35.93 -25.55 -8.10
C LYS A 271 -34.65 -25.12 -8.83
N HIS A 272 -33.52 -25.72 -8.49
CA HIS A 272 -32.24 -25.46 -9.14
C HIS A 272 -31.59 -26.80 -9.54
N GLU A 273 -32.21 -27.47 -10.49
CA GLU A 273 -31.60 -28.57 -11.26
C GLU A 273 -31.81 -28.28 -12.75
#